data_AF-A0A5P9D7M2-F1
#
_entry.id   AF-A0A5P9D7M2-F1
#
_cell.length_a   1.000
_cell.length_b   1.000
_cell.length_c   1.000
_cell.angle_alpha   90.00
_cell.angle_beta   90.00
_cell.angle_gamma   90.00
#
_symmetry.space_group_name_H-M   'P 1'
#
loop_
_entity.id
_entity.type
_entity.pdbx_description
1 polymer ?
#
loop_
_entity_poly.entity_id
_entity_poly.type
_entity_poly.pdbx_seq_one_letter_code
_entity_poly.pdbx_strand_id
1 'polypeptide(L)'
;MPITLPMDVSQTEPPTTFSPPQQALWWLKKGALVLGPEWEKAHEICQASEGEAAHDWVHGLCHLIENDPGNAAYWFRRAGRPNSTNDIAALWQEIAESI
;
A
#
# COMPACT_ATOMS: atom_id res chain seq x y z
N MET A 1 -16.25 -18.77 -3.18
CA MET A 1 -14.97 -18.04 -3.32
C MET A 1 -15.31 -16.58 -3.20
N PRO A 2 -14.73 -15.80 -2.26
CA PRO A 2 -15.01 -14.38 -2.25
C PRO A 2 -14.37 -13.81 -3.51
N ILE A 3 -15.20 -13.23 -4.36
CA ILE A 3 -14.74 -12.42 -5.48
C ILE A 3 -14.22 -11.14 -4.81
N THR A 4 -12.90 -11.04 -4.62
CA THR A 4 -12.26 -9.76 -4.28
C THR A 4 -12.51 -8.85 -5.47
N LEU A 5 -13.47 -7.94 -5.36
CA LEU A 5 -13.60 -6.87 -6.35
C LEU A 5 -12.31 -6.04 -6.27
N PRO A 6 -11.58 -5.83 -7.38
CA PRO A 6 -10.43 -4.93 -7.36
C PRO A 6 -10.90 -3.56 -6.88
N MET A 7 -10.12 -2.89 -6.01
CA MET A 7 -10.42 -1.52 -5.58
C MET A 7 -10.70 -0.67 -6.83
N ASP A 8 -11.92 -0.16 -6.94
CA ASP A 8 -12.33 0.68 -8.05
C ASP A 8 -11.67 2.05 -7.93
N VAL A 9 -10.75 2.35 -8.84
CA VAL A 9 -9.97 3.59 -8.91
C VAL A 9 -10.46 4.55 -9.98
N SER A 10 -11.67 4.33 -10.53
CA SER A 10 -12.26 5.22 -11.54
C SER A 10 -12.61 6.61 -10.99
N GLN A 11 -12.77 6.74 -9.67
CA GLN A 11 -13.07 7.99 -9.00
C GLN A 11 -11.84 8.90 -8.86
N THR A 12 -12.07 10.19 -8.59
CA THR A 12 -10.97 11.15 -8.39
C THR A 12 -10.26 10.99 -7.05
N GLU A 13 -10.98 10.52 -6.03
CA GLU A 13 -10.55 10.37 -4.64
C GLU A 13 -10.99 9.00 -4.08
N PRO A 14 -10.30 8.45 -3.07
CA PRO A 14 -10.71 7.19 -2.45
C PRO A 14 -12.04 7.36 -1.68
N PRO A 15 -12.85 6.30 -1.56
CA PRO A 15 -14.03 6.30 -0.71
C PRO A 15 -13.71 6.71 0.72
N THR A 16 -14.49 7.62 1.30
CA THR A 16 -14.31 8.07 2.70
C THR A 16 -14.60 6.98 3.73
N THR A 17 -15.23 5.88 3.31
CA THR A 17 -15.44 4.68 4.12
C THR A 17 -14.18 3.83 4.29
N PHE A 18 -13.15 4.04 3.46
CA PHE A 18 -11.87 3.35 3.60
C PHE A 18 -11.10 3.90 4.79
N SER A 19 -10.47 2.99 5.53
CA SER A 19 -9.47 3.37 6.52
C SER A 19 -8.29 4.08 5.83
N PRO A 20 -7.50 4.92 6.54
CA PRO A 20 -6.34 5.57 5.94
C PRO A 20 -5.38 4.63 5.19
N PRO A 21 -4.98 3.44 5.68
CA PRO A 21 -4.10 2.56 4.90
C PRO A 21 -4.80 1.95 3.67
N GLN A 22 -6.13 1.73 3.70
CA GLN A 22 -6.90 1.36 2.51
C GLN A 22 -6.93 2.51 1.48
N GLN A 23 -7.03 3.77 1.93
CA GLN A 23 -6.90 4.93 1.04
C GLN A 23 -5.50 5.03 0.41
N ALA A 24 -4.45 4.72 1.17
CA ALA A 24 -3.08 4.65 0.63
C ALA A 24 -2.95 3.57 -0.47
N LEU A 25 -3.47 2.36 -0.23
CA LEU A 25 -3.50 1.30 -1.26
C LEU A 25 -4.30 1.70 -2.50
N TRP A 26 -5.42 2.41 -2.31
CA TRP A 26 -6.22 2.92 -3.41
C TRP A 26 -5.42 3.90 -4.27
N TRP A 27 -4.68 4.82 -3.65
CA TRP A 27 -3.78 5.74 -4.35
C TRP A 27 -2.69 4.99 -5.10
N LEU A 28 -2.00 4.03 -4.47
CA LEU A 28 -1.01 3.20 -5.14
C LEU A 28 -1.59 2.51 -6.39
N LYS A 29 -2.81 1.95 -6.29
CA LYS A 29 -3.47 1.30 -7.41
C LYS A 29 -3.84 2.29 -8.52
N LYS A 30 -4.34 3.47 -8.16
CA LYS A 30 -4.67 4.55 -9.09
C LYS A 30 -3.43 5.04 -9.85
N GLY A 31 -2.30 5.15 -9.17
CA GLY A 31 -1.00 5.47 -9.74
C GLY A 31 -0.34 4.29 -10.48
N ALA A 32 -1.08 3.22 -10.79
CA ALA A 32 -0.58 2.03 -11.48
C ALA A 32 0.64 1.36 -10.82
N LEU A 33 0.82 1.54 -9.51
CA LEU A 33 1.92 0.98 -8.72
C LEU A 33 3.32 1.43 -9.21
N VAL A 34 3.42 2.67 -9.68
CA VAL A 34 4.70 3.32 -10.05
C VAL A 34 4.90 4.62 -9.27
N LEU A 35 6.13 5.13 -9.27
CA LEU A 35 6.42 6.45 -8.70
C LEU A 35 5.64 7.55 -9.41
N GLY A 36 5.13 8.50 -8.63
CA GLY A 36 4.33 9.63 -9.11
C GLY A 36 3.51 10.27 -8.00
N PRO A 37 2.66 11.26 -8.34
CA PRO A 37 1.86 12.00 -7.35
C PRO A 37 0.96 11.09 -6.49
N GLU A 38 0.41 10.04 -7.06
CA GLU A 38 -0.40 9.07 -6.33
C GLU A 38 0.42 8.23 -5.34
N TRP A 39 1.66 7.89 -5.70
CA TRP A 39 2.59 7.26 -4.77
C TRP A 39 2.95 8.21 -3.62
N GLU A 40 3.20 9.50 -3.91
CA GLU A 40 3.51 10.51 -2.89
C GLU A 40 2.36 10.63 -1.88
N LYS A 41 1.12 10.71 -2.37
CA LYS A 41 -0.07 10.72 -1.51
C LYS A 41 -0.17 9.47 -0.63
N ALA A 42 0.05 8.28 -1.19
CA ALA A 42 0.02 7.04 -0.43
C ALA A 42 1.11 7.00 0.66
N HIS A 43 2.32 7.44 0.30
CA HIS A 43 3.45 7.53 1.22
C HIS A 43 3.18 8.53 2.35
N GLU A 44 2.63 9.71 2.06
CA GLU A 44 2.24 10.70 3.07
C GLU A 44 1.19 10.18 4.05
N ILE A 45 0.18 9.45 3.56
CA ILE A 45 -0.84 8.81 4.42
C ILE A 45 -0.20 7.80 5.36
N CYS A 46 0.74 6.97 4.87
CA CYS A 46 1.45 6.00 5.71
C CYS A 46 2.32 6.71 6.75
N GLN A 47 3.07 7.73 6.32
CA GLN A 47 3.99 8.49 7.17
C GLN A 47 3.28 9.21 8.32
N ALA A 48 2.03 9.62 8.14
CA ALA A 48 1.24 10.29 9.18
C ALA A 48 0.91 9.39 10.39
N SER A 49 1.03 8.06 10.25
CA SER A 49 0.65 7.09 11.29
C SER A 49 1.63 5.91 11.38
N GLU A 50 2.92 6.17 11.14
CA GLU A 50 3.98 5.17 11.31
C GLU A 50 3.98 4.54 12.71
N GLY A 51 4.29 3.24 12.77
CA GLY A 51 4.22 2.44 14.00
C GLY A 51 2.90 1.68 14.15
N GLU A 52 1.88 2.05 13.38
CA GLU A 52 0.69 1.22 13.21
C GLU A 52 0.95 0.17 12.13
N ALA A 53 0.72 -1.09 12.45
CA ALA A 53 1.13 -2.20 11.60
C ALA A 53 0.56 -2.14 10.16
N ALA A 54 -0.69 -1.66 9.98
CA ALA A 54 -1.28 -1.53 8.66
C ALA A 54 -0.62 -0.41 7.83
N HIS A 55 -0.30 0.73 8.46
CA HIS A 55 0.42 1.83 7.81
C HIS A 55 1.84 1.42 7.44
N ASP A 56 2.57 0.83 8.39
CA ASP A 56 3.93 0.34 8.16
C ASP A 56 3.97 -0.72 7.04
N TRP A 57 2.93 -1.55 6.90
CA TRP A 57 2.88 -2.56 5.85
C TRP A 57 2.75 -1.94 4.45
N VAL A 58 1.86 -0.97 4.30
CA VAL A 58 1.68 -0.23 3.03
C VAL A 58 2.90 0.65 2.75
N HIS A 59 3.56 1.20 3.78
CA HIS A 59 4.81 1.96 3.65
C HIS A 59 5.92 1.11 3.06
N GLY A 60 6.03 -0.15 3.47
CA GLY A 60 6.95 -1.13 2.88
C GLY A 60 6.70 -1.34 1.39
N LEU A 61 5.43 -1.39 0.96
CA LEU A 61 5.08 -1.46 -0.45
C LEU A 61 5.50 -0.19 -1.22
N CYS A 62 5.32 1.00 -0.63
CA CYS A 62 5.77 2.25 -1.24
C CYS A 62 7.28 2.22 -1.56
N HIS A 63 8.11 1.79 -0.61
CA HIS A 63 9.56 1.71 -0.83
C HIS A 63 9.96 0.60 -1.81
N LEU A 64 9.18 -0.47 -1.90
CA LEU A 64 9.39 -1.48 -2.94
C LEU A 64 9.11 -0.91 -4.35
N ILE A 65 8.06 -0.09 -4.49
CA ILE A 65 7.74 0.63 -5.74
C ILE A 65 8.84 1.63 -6.12
N GLU A 66 9.43 2.30 -5.14
CA GLU A 66 10.61 3.18 -5.29
C GLU A 66 11.89 2.43 -5.70
N ASN A 67 11.89 1.09 -5.65
CA ASN A 67 13.06 0.24 -5.83
C ASN A 67 14.10 0.41 -4.70
N ASP A 68 13.63 0.61 -3.47
CA ASP A 68 14.41 0.55 -2.22
C ASP A 68 14.01 -0.69 -1.38
N PRO A 69 14.54 -1.88 -1.72
CA PRO A 69 14.21 -3.12 -1.02
C PRO A 69 14.73 -3.15 0.43
N GLY A 70 15.77 -2.37 0.74
CA GLY A 70 16.34 -2.31 2.09
C GLY A 70 15.40 -1.61 3.06
N ASN A 71 14.86 -0.47 2.64
CA ASN A 71 13.88 0.27 3.40
C ASN A 71 12.52 -0.44 3.43
N ALA A 72 12.09 -1.01 2.29
CA ALA A 72 10.90 -1.86 2.25
C ALA A 72 10.94 -2.98 3.31
N ALA A 73 12.07 -3.70 3.40
CA ALA A 73 12.27 -4.76 4.40
C ALA A 73 12.26 -4.23 5.85
N TYR A 74 12.72 -3.01 6.10
CA TYR A 74 12.62 -2.35 7.40
C TYR A 74 11.14 -2.16 7.81
N TRP A 75 10.32 -1.63 6.90
CA TRP A 75 8.90 -1.37 7.14
C TRP A 75 8.07 -2.65 7.28
N PHE A 76 8.30 -3.65 6.42
CA PHE A 76 7.67 -4.96 6.55
C PHE A 76 7.94 -5.62 7.90
N ARG A 77 9.19 -5.50 8.40
CA ARG A 77 9.54 -5.98 9.74
C ARG A 77 8.83 -5.17 10.83
N ARG A 78 8.75 -3.84 10.70
CA ARG A 78 8.05 -2.97 11.66
C ARG A 78 6.56 -3.32 11.74
N ALA A 79 5.94 -3.64 10.61
CA ALA A 79 4.57 -4.14 10.52
C ALA A 79 4.35 -5.56 11.08
N GLY A 80 5.42 -6.29 11.43
CA GLY A 80 5.36 -7.68 11.84
C GLY A 80 4.94 -8.64 10.71
N ARG A 81 5.05 -8.20 9.45
CA ARG A 81 4.58 -8.91 8.26
C ARG A 81 5.64 -8.85 7.15
N PRO A 82 6.56 -9.83 7.07
CA PRO A 82 7.53 -9.90 5.97
C PRO A 82 6.82 -10.04 4.62
N ASN A 83 7.38 -9.48 3.56
CA ASN A 83 6.82 -9.62 2.22
C ASN A 83 6.95 -11.07 1.73
N SER A 84 5.86 -11.59 1.14
CA SER A 84 5.80 -12.96 0.58
C SER A 84 6.43 -13.05 -0.82
N THR A 85 6.59 -11.90 -1.50
CA THR A 85 7.01 -11.79 -2.90
C THR A 85 7.66 -10.43 -3.18
N ASN A 86 8.39 -10.35 -4.29
CA ASN A 86 8.90 -9.10 -4.87
C ASN A 86 8.04 -8.61 -6.04
N ASP A 87 6.97 -9.34 -6.40
CA ASP A 87 5.97 -8.86 -7.35
C ASP A 87 5.08 -7.82 -6.66
N ILE A 88 5.26 -6.55 -7.03
CA ILE A 88 4.55 -5.40 -6.48
C ILE A 88 3.02 -5.55 -6.62
N ALA A 89 2.53 -6.07 -7.75
CA ALA A 89 1.09 -6.18 -7.99
C ALA A 89 0.47 -7.29 -7.14
N ALA A 90 1.15 -8.43 -7.02
CA ALA A 90 0.72 -9.52 -6.15
C ALA A 90 0.77 -9.11 -4.67
N LEU A 91 1.82 -8.41 -4.26
CA LEU A 91 1.96 -7.94 -2.88
C LEU A 91 0.91 -6.88 -2.52
N TRP A 92 0.62 -5.93 -3.43
CA TRP A 92 -0.47 -4.99 -3.26
C TRP A 92 -1.82 -5.70 -3.02
N GLN A 93 -2.10 -6.76 -3.79
CA GLN A 93 -3.34 -7.53 -3.63
C GLN A 93 -3.40 -8.24 -2.28
N GLU A 94 -2.29 -8.85 -1.84
CA GLU A 94 -2.21 -9.50 -0.52
C GLU A 94 -2.51 -8.53 0.62
N ILE A 95 -1.91 -7.33 0.57
CA ILE A 95 -2.13 -6.31 1.60
C ILE A 95 -3.60 -5.86 1.58
N ALA A 96 -4.14 -5.56 0.39
CA ALA A 96 -5.52 -5.10 0.23
C ALA A 96 -6.58 -6.11 0.72
N GLU A 97 -6.31 -7.41 0.60
CA GLU A 97 -7.21 -8.46 1.10
C GLU A 97 -7.11 -8.68 2.62
N SER A 98 -6.07 -8.12 3.24
CA SER A 98 -5.73 -8.35 4.65
C SER A 98 -6.09 -7.20 5.59
N ILE A 99 -6.52 -6.04 5.08
CA ILE A 99 -6.76 -4.81 5.86
C ILE A 99 -8.08 -4.10 5.57
#